data_AF-A0A5K0WA31-F1
#
_entry.id   AF-A0A5K0WA31-F1
#
_cell.length_a   1.000
_cell.length_b   1.000
_cell.length_c   1.000
_cell.angle_alpha   90.00
_cell.angle_beta   90.00
_cell.angle_gamma   90.00
#
_symmetry.space_group_name_H-M   'P 1'
#
loop_
_entity.id
_entity.type
_entity.pdbx_description
1 polymer ?
#
loop_
_entity_poly.entity_id
_entity_poly.type
_entity_poly.pdbx_seq_one_letter_code
_entity_poly.pdbx_strand_id
1 'polypeptide(L)'
;HFESFVAGHFYVHAPYILEACQAYMQGAQVGCLAAGGIQDVDQGDKSCSEVFKASLSDLFPKLVTAFTDNGSDCQKFVPKPKEPRERKLI
;
A
#
# COMPACT_ATOMS: atom_id res chain seq x y z
N HIS A 1 11.67 15.09 19.78
CA HIS A 1 12.02 15.73 18.48
C HIS A 1 11.92 14.76 17.29
N PHE A 2 12.47 13.55 17.37
CA PHE A 2 12.39 12.58 16.27
C PHE A 2 10.95 12.10 15.97
N GLU A 3 10.14 11.82 16.99
CA GLU A 3 8.75 11.35 16.82
C GLU A 3 7.90 12.32 15.98
N SER A 4 7.95 13.61 16.28
CA SER A 4 7.23 14.64 15.50
C SER A 4 7.72 14.75 14.06
N PHE A 5 9.02 14.56 13.83
CA PHE A 5 9.58 14.51 12.49
C PHE A 5 9.05 13.31 11.70
N VAL A 6 9.04 12.13 12.32
CA VAL A 6 8.52 10.89 11.71
C VAL A 6 7.01 11.00 11.44
N ALA A 7 6.23 11.51 12.40
CA ALA A 7 4.80 11.73 12.25
C ALA A 7 4.50 12.71 11.10
N GLY A 8 5.25 13.81 11.00
CA GLY A 8 5.13 14.77 9.90
C GLY A 8 5.51 14.18 8.54
N HIS A 9 6.56 13.36 8.48
CA HIS A 9 6.96 12.68 7.24
C HIS A 9 5.86 11.74 6.75
N PHE A 10 5.34 10.88 7.61
CA PHE A 10 4.26 9.97 7.23
C PHE A 10 2.94 10.70 6.98
N TYR A 11 2.69 11.82 7.67
CA TYR A 11 1.54 12.66 7.39
C TYR A 11 1.52 13.12 5.92
N VAL A 12 2.65 13.65 5.44
CA VAL A 12 2.79 14.18 4.07
C VAL A 12 2.85 13.07 3.03
N HIS A 13 3.58 11.98 3.31
CA HIS A 13 3.91 10.97 2.31
C HIS A 13 2.99 9.75 2.28
N ALA A 14 2.06 9.61 3.22
CA ALA A 14 1.15 8.47 3.28
C ALA A 14 0.43 8.15 1.95
N PRO A 15 -0.12 9.11 1.18
CA PRO A 15 -0.78 8.79 -0.08
C PRO A 15 0.16 8.13 -1.10
N TYR A 16 1.40 8.62 -1.21
CA TYR A 16 2.41 8.06 -2.11
C TYR A 16 2.88 6.67 -1.67
N ILE A 17 3.01 6.46 -0.35
CA ILE A 17 3.36 5.15 0.21
C ILE A 17 2.26 4.13 -0.13
N LEU A 18 0.99 4.50 0.06
CA LEU A 18 -0.14 3.63 -0.24
C LEU A 18 -0.27 3.34 -1.75
N GLU A 19 -0.02 4.32 -2.61
CA GLU A 19 0.02 4.11 -4.07
C GLU A 19 1.13 3.13 -4.48
N ALA A 20 2.33 3.27 -3.92
CA ALA A 20 3.42 2.34 -4.16
C ALA A 20 3.06 0.92 -3.67
N CYS A 21 2.45 0.80 -2.49
CA CYS A 21 1.99 -0.49 -1.99
C CYS A 21 0.96 -1.15 -2.91
N GLN A 22 0.01 -0.37 -3.47
CA GLN A 22 -0.94 -0.88 -4.47
C GLN A 22 -0.24 -1.37 -5.73
N ALA A 23 0.72 -0.61 -6.26
CA ALA A 23 1.51 -1.04 -7.42
C ALA A 23 2.27 -2.34 -7.14
N TYR A 24 2.88 -2.48 -5.96
CA TYR A 24 3.58 -3.71 -5.57
C TYR A 24 2.64 -4.91 -5.45
N MET A 25 1.45 -4.72 -4.88
CA MET A 25 0.41 -5.77 -4.84
C MET A 25 -0.05 -6.18 -6.26
N GLN A 26 -0.03 -5.26 -7.22
CA GLN A 26 -0.33 -5.53 -8.63
C GLN A 26 0.84 -6.14 -9.41
N GLY A 27 2.01 -6.32 -8.77
CA GLY A 27 3.16 -6.99 -9.37
C GLY A 27 4.28 -6.07 -9.83
N ALA A 28 4.20 -4.77 -9.61
CA ALA A 28 5.33 -3.88 -9.84
C ALA A 28 6.53 -4.28 -8.97
N GLN A 29 7.74 -4.16 -9.51
CA GLN A 29 8.96 -4.46 -8.77
C GLN A 29 9.09 -3.54 -7.54
N VAL A 30 9.43 -4.14 -6.39
CA VAL A 30 9.65 -3.39 -5.15
C VAL A 30 10.85 -2.47 -5.30
N GLY A 31 10.69 -1.20 -4.92
CA GLY A 31 11.75 -0.19 -5.01
C GLY A 31 11.82 0.55 -6.36
N CYS A 32 10.96 0.20 -7.34
CA CYS A 32 10.86 0.95 -8.58
C CYS A 32 9.94 2.17 -8.43
N LEU A 33 10.43 3.33 -8.89
CA LEU A 33 9.61 4.53 -9.02
C LEU A 33 8.60 4.33 -10.15
N ALA A 34 7.30 4.41 -9.84
CA ALA A 34 6.22 4.29 -10.81
C ALA A 34 6.24 5.41 -11.89
N ALA A 35 7.07 6.45 -11.72
CA ALA A 35 7.20 7.58 -12.62
C ALA A 35 8.60 7.65 -13.28
N GLY A 36 8.73 7.02 -14.45
CA GLY A 36 9.63 7.49 -15.52
C GLY A 36 11.14 7.29 -15.40
N GLY A 37 11.64 6.57 -14.39
CA GLY A 37 13.05 6.18 -14.35
C GLY A 37 13.33 5.03 -15.33
N ILE A 38 14.33 5.19 -16.21
CA ILE A 38 14.87 4.12 -17.06
C ILE A 38 15.20 2.90 -16.19
N GLN A 39 14.39 1.85 -16.30
CA GLN A 39 14.65 0.56 -15.67
C GLN A 39 15.55 -0.22 -16.61
N ASP A 40 16.80 -0.43 -16.21
CA ASP A 40 17.72 -1.33 -16.90
C ASP A 40 17.13 -2.75 -16.84
N VAL A 41 16.55 -3.16 -17.97
CA VAL A 41 15.68 -4.33 -18.13
C VAL A 41 16.55 -5.58 -18.30
N ASP A 42 17.12 -6.05 -17.20
CA ASP A 42 17.51 -7.46 -17.11
C ASP A 42 16.28 -8.32 -16.79
N GLN A 43 15.94 -9.18 -17.75
CA GLN A 43 14.61 -9.72 -18.05
C GLN A 43 14.32 -11.06 -17.34
N GLY A 44 15.02 -11.34 -16.23
CA GLY A 44 15.06 -12.69 -15.65
C GLY A 44 13.95 -13.02 -14.65
N ASP A 45 13.79 -12.22 -13.59
CA ASP A 45 12.97 -12.67 -12.42
C ASP A 45 12.60 -11.53 -11.45
N LYS A 46 12.17 -10.37 -11.94
CA LYS A 46 11.94 -9.15 -11.12
C LYS A 46 10.48 -8.87 -10.80
N SER A 47 9.65 -9.91 -10.69
CA SER A 47 8.28 -9.74 -10.21
C SER A 47 8.26 -9.63 -8.68
N CYS A 48 7.36 -8.80 -8.14
CA CYS A 48 7.13 -8.75 -6.71
C CYS A 48 6.75 -10.16 -6.19
N SER A 49 7.53 -10.69 -5.24
CA SER A 49 7.36 -12.04 -4.67
C SER A 49 5.92 -12.27 -4.23
N GLU A 50 5.35 -13.44 -4.53
CA GLU A 50 4.00 -13.80 -4.09
C GLU A 50 3.82 -13.72 -2.57
N VAL A 51 4.85 -14.12 -1.82
CA VAL A 51 4.87 -14.02 -0.34
C VAL A 51 4.82 -12.57 0.11
N PHE A 52 5.56 -11.69 -0.56
CA PHE A 52 5.55 -10.26 -0.27
C PHE A 52 4.19 -9.64 -0.60
N LYS A 53 3.60 -9.96 -1.77
CA LYS A 53 2.27 -9.48 -2.16
C LYS A 53 1.21 -9.88 -1.13
N ALA A 54 1.23 -11.14 -0.68
CA ALA A 54 0.30 -11.63 0.33
C ALA A 54 0.49 -10.89 1.66
N SER A 55 1.74 -10.80 2.14
CA SER A 55 2.08 -10.09 3.37
C SER A 55 1.67 -8.61 3.32
N LEU A 56 1.90 -7.96 2.18
CA LEU A 56 1.54 -6.57 1.98
C LEU A 56 0.02 -6.39 1.89
N SER A 57 -0.70 -7.33 1.29
CA SER A 57 -2.18 -7.32 1.26
C SER A 57 -2.79 -7.41 2.66
N ASP A 58 -2.19 -8.19 3.56
CA ASP A 58 -2.62 -8.29 4.96
C ASP A 58 -2.24 -7.04 5.78
N LEU A 59 -1.11 -6.42 5.45
CA LEU A 59 -0.63 -5.21 6.11
C LEU A 59 -1.34 -3.94 5.63
N PHE A 60 -1.76 -3.89 4.36
CA PHE A 60 -2.28 -2.69 3.71
C PHE A 60 -3.44 -2.02 4.47
N PRO A 61 -4.47 -2.74 4.95
CA PRO A 61 -5.54 -2.13 5.73
C PRO A 61 -5.03 -1.45 7.02
N LYS A 62 -4.02 -2.04 7.67
CA LYS A 62 -3.42 -1.48 8.88
C LYS A 62 -2.64 -0.19 8.59
N LEU A 63 -1.97 -0.12 7.43
CA LEU A 63 -1.30 1.10 6.97
C LEU A 63 -2.30 2.21 6.70
N VAL A 64 -3.41 1.90 6.02
CA VAL A 64 -4.47 2.88 5.75
C VAL A 64 -5.05 3.43 7.06
N THR A 65 -5.36 2.57 8.03
CA THR A 65 -5.83 3.01 9.35
C THR A 65 -4.79 3.88 10.05
N ALA A 66 -3.54 3.43 10.16
CA ALA A 66 -2.49 4.17 10.86
C ALA A 66 -2.22 5.55 10.26
N PHE A 67 -2.22 5.66 8.93
CA PHE A 67 -2.02 6.96 8.27
C PHE A 67 -3.24 7.88 8.41
N THR A 68 -4.45 7.33 8.38
CA THR A 68 -5.68 8.09 8.62
C THR A 68 -5.70 8.63 10.06
N ASP A 69 -5.34 7.80 11.05
CA ASP A 69 -5.25 8.18 12.46
C ASP A 69 -4.15 9.22 12.70
N ASN A 70 -3.07 9.18 11.91
CA ASN A 70 -2.02 10.21 11.88
C ASN A 70 -2.47 11.51 11.17
N GLY A 71 -3.70 11.58 10.67
CA GLY A 71 -4.32 12.76 10.06
C GLY A 71 -4.16 12.87 8.55
N SER A 72 -3.47 11.93 7.88
CA SER A 72 -3.29 11.96 6.43
C SER A 72 -4.61 11.73 5.69
N ASP A 73 -4.82 12.42 4.57
CA ASP A 73 -5.96 12.17 3.68
C ASP A 73 -5.77 10.87 2.88
N CYS A 74 -6.12 9.75 3.51
CA CYS A 74 -6.05 8.41 2.93
C CYS A 74 -7.44 7.81 2.66
N GLN A 75 -8.51 8.63 2.68
CA GLN A 75 -9.89 8.13 2.56
C GLN A 75 -10.13 7.30 1.29
N LYS A 76 -9.45 7.64 0.19
CA LYS A 76 -9.52 6.91 -1.08
C LYS A 76 -9.04 5.44 -0.99
N PHE A 77 -8.29 5.09 0.06
CA PHE A 77 -7.76 3.75 0.28
C PHE A 77 -8.52 2.96 1.35
N VAL A 78 -9.48 3.58 2.05
CA VAL A 78 -10.24 2.91 3.11
C VAL A 78 -11.01 1.74 2.49
N PRO A 79 -10.81 0.50 2.98
CA PRO A 79 -11.57 -0.64 2.51
C PRO A 79 -13.06 -0.39 2.75
N LYS A 80 -13.86 -0.40 1.68
CA LYS A 80 -15.31 -0.34 1.85
C LYS A 80 -15.76 -1.57 2.64
N PRO A 81 -16.67 -1.43 3.62
CA PRO A 81 -17.23 -2.57 4.32
C PRO A 81 -17.72 -3.60 3.30
N LYS A 82 -17.28 -4.85 3.42
CA LYS A 82 -17.87 -5.95 2.65
C LYS A 82 -19.33 -6.03 3.09
N GLU A 83 -20.27 -5.79 2.19
CA GLU A 83 -21.68 -6.00 2.50
C GLU A 83 -21.88 -7.42 3.06
N PRO A 84 -22.75 -7.61 4.06
CA PRO A 84 -22.97 -8.93 4.64
C PRO A 84 -23.37 -9.89 3.52
N ARG A 85 -22.55 -10.91 3.27
CA ARG A 85 -22.96 -12.02 2.40
C ARG A 85 -24.22 -12.60 3.03
N GLU A 86 -25.37 -12.40 2.38
CA GLU A 86 -26.63 -13.01 2.78
C GLU A 86 -26.37 -14.51 3.03
N ARG A 87 -26.50 -14.91 4.30
CA ARG A 87 -26.62 -16.32 4.63
C ARG A 87 -27.96 -16.75 4.04
N LYS A 88 -27.95 -17.32 2.83
CA LYS A 88 -29.10 -18.10 2.35
C LYS A 88 -29.34 -19.20 3.39
N LEU A 89 -30.41 -19.02 4.15
CA LEU A 89 -30.90 -19.96 5.13
C LEU A 89 -31.73 -20.99 4.35
N ILE A 90 -31.15 -22.19 4.22
CA ILE A 90 -31.73 -23.49 3.83
C ILE A 90 -32.30 -23.55 2.40
#